data_AF-A0A924BEW9-F1
#
_entry.id   AF-A0A924BEW9-F1
#
_cell.length_a   1.000
_cell.length_b   1.000
_cell.length_c   1.000
_cell.angle_alpha   90.00
_cell.angle_beta   90.00
_cell.angle_gamma   90.00
#
_symmetry.space_group_name_H-M   'P 1'
#
loop_
_entity.id
_entity.type
_entity.pdbx_description
1 polymer ?
#
loop_
_entity_poly.entity_id
_entity_poly.type
_entity_poly.pdbx_seq_one_letter_code
_entity_poly.pdbx_strand_id
1 'polypeptide(L)'
;MKQSLRKTATQLHLEYRDGEPGGRLVGHHMSLIQDGSVLTIVFDLAANFQARDKASAAYLEAVNLEHNHRRLRSLQCGDNLVRSRLIRAWEKVSDPKPRMCLELGARGRCLYSIKPHSMFTGGIQLDVVEVLEEDLRASRTLPPQQLDKPRIHP
;
A
#
# COMPACT_ATOMS: atom_id res chain seq x y z
N MET A 1 -15.43 -13.67 1.41
CA MET A 1 -14.44 -14.77 1.33
C MET A 1 -13.03 -14.19 1.22
N LYS A 2 -12.03 -14.70 1.95
CA LYS A 2 -10.61 -14.30 1.81
C LYS A 2 -9.80 -15.45 1.19
N GLN A 3 -9.03 -15.16 0.16
CA GLN A 3 -8.14 -16.13 -0.50
C GLN A 3 -6.72 -15.57 -0.64
N SER A 4 -5.71 -16.44 -0.61
CA SER A 4 -4.31 -16.03 -0.83
C SER A 4 -4.02 -15.93 -2.32
N LEU A 5 -3.52 -14.78 -2.76
CA LEU A 5 -2.99 -14.59 -4.11
C LEU A 5 -1.52 -15.05 -4.16
N ARG A 6 -0.72 -14.68 -3.17
CA ARG A 6 0.68 -15.09 -3.04
C ARG A 6 1.12 -15.05 -1.57
N LYS A 7 1.90 -16.05 -1.13
CA LYS A 7 2.44 -16.10 0.24
C LYS A 7 3.85 -15.51 0.34
N THR A 8 4.65 -15.67 -0.70
CA THR A 8 6.04 -15.21 -0.76
C THR A 8 6.14 -13.74 -1.14
N ALA A 9 7.24 -13.12 -0.73
CA ALA A 9 7.56 -11.75 -1.10
C ALA A 9 7.60 -11.57 -2.63
N THR A 10 7.23 -10.37 -3.09
CA THR A 10 7.47 -9.92 -4.46
C THR A 10 7.75 -8.42 -4.49
N GLN A 11 8.47 -7.97 -5.51
CA GLN A 11 8.73 -6.55 -5.70
C GLN A 11 7.47 -5.87 -6.26
N LEU A 12 7.21 -4.67 -5.73
CA LEU A 12 6.15 -3.77 -6.15
C LEU A 12 6.79 -2.47 -6.62
N HIS A 13 6.31 -1.96 -7.74
CA HIS A 13 6.72 -0.67 -8.27
C HIS A 13 5.58 0.32 -8.12
N LEU A 14 5.87 1.48 -7.56
CA LEU A 14 4.91 2.53 -7.32
C LEU A 14 5.22 3.68 -8.26
N GLU A 15 4.18 4.25 -8.86
CA GLU A 15 4.29 5.48 -9.62
C GLU A 15 3.39 6.53 -8.98
N TYR A 16 3.89 7.77 -8.89
CA TYR A 16 3.16 8.90 -8.33
C TYR A 16 2.78 9.90 -9.43
N ARG A 17 1.83 10.77 -9.12
CA ARG A 17 1.47 11.92 -9.96
C ARG A 17 2.59 12.97 -9.92
N ASP A 18 2.57 13.88 -10.90
CA ASP A 18 3.36 15.11 -10.91
C ASP A 18 4.89 14.94 -10.93
N GLY A 19 5.39 13.82 -11.46
CA GLY A 19 6.82 13.59 -11.70
C GLY A 19 7.64 13.22 -10.46
N GLU A 20 6.99 12.97 -9.33
CA GLU A 20 7.62 12.41 -8.13
C GLU A 20 8.30 11.07 -8.45
N PRO A 21 9.50 10.79 -7.89
CA PRO A 21 10.22 9.56 -8.15
C PRO A 21 9.38 8.35 -7.73
N GLY A 22 9.29 7.37 -8.63
CA GLY A 22 8.62 6.11 -8.36
C GLY A 22 9.32 5.33 -7.25
N GLY A 23 8.54 4.55 -6.49
CA GLY A 23 9.04 3.78 -5.36
C GLY A 23 9.18 2.29 -5.66
N ARG A 24 10.05 1.62 -4.91
CA ARG A 24 10.17 0.15 -4.93
C ARG A 24 9.98 -0.39 -3.52
N LEU A 25 8.95 -1.21 -3.36
CA LEU A 25 8.62 -1.85 -2.09
C LEU A 25 8.56 -3.36 -2.25
N VAL A 26 8.62 -4.07 -1.13
CA VAL A 26 8.38 -5.51 -1.11
C VAL A 26 7.00 -5.78 -0.54
N GLY A 27 6.15 -6.42 -1.33
CA GLY A 27 4.84 -6.89 -0.89
C GLY A 27 4.93 -8.30 -0.33
N HIS A 28 4.37 -8.51 0.84
CA HIS A 28 4.21 -9.80 1.50
C HIS A 28 2.72 -10.21 1.51
N HIS A 29 2.47 -11.51 1.76
CA HIS A 29 1.15 -12.06 2.08
C HIS A 29 -0.03 -11.50 1.27
N MET A 30 0.12 -11.42 -0.06
CA MET A 30 -0.91 -10.87 -0.93
C MET A 30 -2.18 -11.73 -0.88
N SER A 31 -3.30 -11.08 -0.61
CA SER A 31 -4.60 -11.74 -0.49
C SER A 31 -5.68 -10.98 -1.24
N LEU A 32 -6.76 -11.68 -1.57
CA LEU A 32 -7.96 -11.10 -2.13
C LEU A 32 -9.11 -11.33 -1.17
N ILE A 33 -9.78 -10.26 -0.80
CA ILE A 33 -11.03 -10.29 -0.03
C ILE A 33 -12.17 -9.99 -1.00
N GLN A 34 -13.11 -10.93 -1.10
CA GLN A 34 -14.33 -10.78 -1.87
C GLN A 34 -15.51 -10.55 -0.91
N ASP A 35 -16.22 -9.46 -1.13
CA ASP A 35 -17.47 -9.12 -0.44
C ASP A 35 -18.52 -8.67 -1.47
N GLY A 36 -19.46 -9.56 -1.79
CA GLY A 36 -20.37 -9.37 -2.92
C GLY A 36 -19.61 -9.12 -4.22
N SER A 37 -19.82 -7.94 -4.81
CA SER A 37 -19.10 -7.48 -6.00
C SER A 37 -17.78 -6.76 -5.73
N VAL A 38 -17.46 -6.46 -4.48
CA VAL A 38 -16.23 -5.78 -4.10
C VAL A 38 -15.08 -6.78 -4.02
N LEU A 39 -14.02 -6.51 -4.77
CA LEU A 39 -12.80 -7.32 -4.81
C LEU A 39 -11.62 -6.49 -4.29
N THR A 40 -11.22 -6.70 -3.04
CA THR A 40 -10.12 -5.96 -2.41
C THR A 40 -8.84 -6.79 -2.44
N ILE A 41 -7.87 -6.40 -3.27
CA ILE A 41 -6.51 -6.94 -3.19
C ILE A 41 -5.78 -6.25 -2.03
N VAL A 42 -5.14 -7.05 -1.18
CA VAL A 42 -4.42 -6.58 0.00
C VAL A 42 -2.94 -6.90 -0.18
N PHE A 43 -2.10 -5.88 0.00
CA PHE A 43 -0.64 -5.99 0.04
C PHE A 43 -0.15 -5.67 1.46
N ASP A 44 0.54 -6.63 2.08
CA ASP A 44 1.24 -6.38 3.33
C ASP A 44 2.60 -5.73 3.05
N LEU A 45 2.76 -4.49 3.47
CA LEU A 45 3.97 -3.68 3.32
C LEU A 45 4.68 -3.43 4.66
N ALA A 46 4.20 -4.00 5.77
CA ALA A 46 4.68 -3.71 7.12
C ALA A 46 6.19 -3.96 7.27
N ALA A 47 6.70 -5.01 6.60
CA ALA A 47 8.11 -5.38 6.63
C ALA A 47 9.04 -4.27 6.12
N ASN A 48 8.58 -3.42 5.19
CA ASN A 48 9.38 -2.31 4.66
C ASN A 48 9.70 -1.24 5.73
N PHE A 49 8.91 -1.17 6.81
CA PHE A 49 9.15 -0.27 7.94
C PHE A 49 9.98 -0.89 9.06
N GLN A 50 10.30 -2.18 8.98
CA GLN A 50 11.05 -2.92 9.99
C GLN A 50 12.56 -2.98 9.71
N ALA A 51 13.03 -2.28 8.67
CA ALA A 51 14.45 -2.18 8.37
C ALA A 51 15.22 -1.65 9.59
N ARG A 52 16.29 -2.36 9.98
CA ARG A 52 17.19 -1.91 11.06
C ARG A 52 17.85 -0.58 10.73
N ASP A 53 18.20 -0.41 9.46
CA ASP A 53 18.76 0.82 8.93
C ASP A 53 17.65 1.71 8.34
N LYS A 54 17.43 2.87 8.97
CA LYS A 54 16.46 3.87 8.52
C LYS A 54 16.95 4.72 7.35
N ALA A 55 18.23 4.61 6.98
CA ALA A 55 18.76 5.17 5.74
C ALA A 55 18.61 4.20 4.55
N SER A 56 18.14 2.97 4.79
CA SER A 56 17.93 2.01 3.71
C SER A 56 16.87 2.49 2.72
N ALA A 57 17.08 2.21 1.43
CA ALA A 57 16.15 2.58 0.37
C ALA A 57 14.73 2.05 0.64
N ALA A 58 14.59 0.80 1.08
CA ALA A 58 13.27 0.22 1.38
C ALA A 58 12.50 0.98 2.47
N TYR A 59 13.18 1.44 3.53
CA TYR A 59 12.56 2.24 4.57
C TYR A 59 12.17 3.62 4.06
N LEU A 60 13.08 4.29 3.34
CA LEU A 60 12.84 5.63 2.78
C LEU A 60 11.68 5.62 1.79
N GLU A 61 11.59 4.60 0.93
CA GLU A 61 10.47 4.42 -0.01
C GLU A 61 9.14 4.15 0.72
N ALA A 62 9.17 3.39 1.81
CA ALA A 62 7.96 3.11 2.59
C ALA A 62 7.46 4.35 3.33
N VAL A 63 8.38 5.15 3.87
CA VAL A 63 8.08 6.46 4.45
C VAL A 63 7.59 7.43 3.37
N ASN A 64 8.19 7.42 2.18
CA ASN A 64 7.74 8.23 1.06
C ASN A 64 6.29 7.88 0.67
N LEU A 65 5.96 6.59 0.59
CA LEU A 65 4.59 6.12 0.38
C LEU A 65 3.65 6.67 1.45
N GLU A 66 3.98 6.53 2.74
CA GLU A 66 3.14 7.03 3.84
C GLU A 66 2.80 8.52 3.68
N HIS A 67 3.75 9.36 3.27
CA HIS A 67 3.54 10.80 3.09
C HIS A 67 2.83 11.15 1.77
N ASN A 68 3.13 10.41 0.70
CA ASN A 68 2.67 10.72 -0.66
C ASN A 68 1.56 9.79 -1.16
N HIS A 69 0.94 9.02 -0.27
CA HIS A 69 -0.02 7.97 -0.63
C HIS A 69 -1.23 8.49 -1.44
N ARG A 70 -1.64 9.76 -1.24
CA ARG A 70 -2.72 10.40 -2.02
C ARG A 70 -2.31 10.74 -3.45
N ARG A 71 -1.00 10.87 -3.69
CA ARG A 71 -0.42 11.10 -5.01
C ARG A 71 -0.13 9.79 -5.73
N LEU A 72 -0.37 8.63 -5.11
CA LEU A 72 -0.17 7.34 -5.74
C LEU A 72 -1.04 7.25 -7.01
N ARG A 73 -0.38 7.01 -8.14
CA ARG A 73 -1.03 6.89 -9.45
C ARG A 73 -1.24 5.44 -9.81
N SER A 74 -0.22 4.59 -9.63
CA SER A 74 -0.31 3.19 -9.99
C SER A 74 0.58 2.34 -9.07
N LEU A 75 0.22 1.06 -8.94
CA LEU A 75 1.05 0.03 -8.34
C LEU A 75 1.18 -1.15 -9.30
N GLN A 76 2.41 -1.48 -9.68
CA GLN A 76 2.72 -2.61 -10.53
C GLN A 76 3.24 -3.78 -9.70
N CYS A 77 2.69 -4.95 -9.96
CA CYS A 77 3.14 -6.22 -9.43
C CYS A 77 3.46 -7.12 -10.61
N GLY A 78 4.76 -7.34 -10.89
CA GLY A 78 5.24 -8.17 -12.00
C GLY A 78 4.95 -9.67 -11.86
N ASP A 79 4.07 -10.05 -10.93
CA ASP A 79 3.80 -11.42 -10.56
C ASP A 79 2.65 -12.03 -11.37
N ASN A 80 2.98 -13.01 -12.21
CA ASN A 80 1.99 -13.70 -13.04
C ASN A 80 0.99 -14.53 -12.23
N LEU A 81 1.38 -15.07 -11.07
CA LEU A 81 0.47 -15.86 -10.23
C LEU A 81 -0.59 -14.95 -9.60
N VAL A 82 -0.19 -13.78 -9.11
CA VAL A 82 -1.11 -12.75 -8.60
C VAL A 82 -2.08 -12.34 -9.71
N ARG A 83 -1.58 -12.01 -10.90
CA ARG A 83 -2.42 -11.67 -12.07
C ARG A 83 -3.44 -12.76 -12.38
N SER A 84 -2.99 -14.00 -12.58
CA SER A 84 -3.88 -15.10 -12.98
C SER A 84 -4.95 -15.41 -11.93
N ARG A 85 -4.61 -15.35 -10.63
CA ARG A 85 -5.59 -15.58 -9.57
C ARG A 85 -6.59 -14.44 -9.43
N LEU A 86 -6.16 -13.20 -9.65
CA LEU A 86 -7.04 -12.04 -9.64
C LEU A 86 -8.03 -12.07 -10.81
N ILE A 87 -7.57 -12.37 -12.03
CA ILE A 87 -8.45 -12.53 -13.21
C ILE A 87 -9.51 -13.61 -12.96
N ARG A 88 -9.10 -14.78 -12.46
CA ARG A 88 -10.05 -15.87 -12.15
C ARG A 88 -11.08 -15.51 -11.08
N ALA A 89 -10.74 -14.62 -10.16
CA ALA A 89 -11.69 -14.14 -9.15
C ALA A 89 -12.66 -13.12 -9.74
N TRP A 90 -12.15 -12.25 -10.60
CA TRP A 90 -12.93 -11.25 -11.33
C TRP A 90 -14.01 -11.89 -12.20
N GLU A 91 -13.66 -12.89 -13.00
CA GLU A 91 -14.59 -13.57 -13.91
C GLU A 91 -15.78 -14.21 -13.20
N LYS A 92 -15.67 -14.47 -11.89
CA LYS A 92 -16.74 -15.06 -11.06
C LYS A 92 -17.70 -14.02 -10.48
N VAL A 93 -17.44 -12.74 -10.69
CA VAL A 93 -18.19 -11.64 -10.08
C VAL A 93 -18.85 -10.81 -11.17
N SER A 94 -20.17 -10.68 -11.09
CA SER A 94 -20.93 -9.75 -11.91
C SER A 94 -20.70 -8.31 -11.43
N ASP A 95 -20.32 -7.42 -12.34
CA ASP A 95 -20.01 -6.00 -12.08
C ASP A 95 -19.01 -5.78 -10.91
N PRO A 96 -17.77 -6.25 -11.03
CA PRO A 96 -16.81 -6.20 -9.95
C PRO A 96 -16.29 -4.78 -9.69
N LYS A 97 -16.14 -4.47 -8.42
CA LYS A 97 -15.66 -3.19 -7.88
C LYS A 97 -14.28 -3.42 -7.26
N PRO A 98 -13.20 -3.35 -8.07
CA PRO A 98 -11.86 -3.64 -7.59
C PRO A 98 -11.34 -2.53 -6.66
N ARG A 99 -10.73 -2.96 -5.56
CA ARG A 99 -10.10 -2.11 -4.56
C ARG A 99 -8.71 -2.62 -4.24
N MET A 100 -7.84 -1.73 -3.80
CA MET A 100 -6.50 -2.06 -3.31
C MET A 100 -6.34 -1.55 -1.89
N CYS A 101 -5.90 -2.41 -0.98
CA CYS A 101 -5.52 -2.07 0.37
C CYS A 101 -4.02 -2.25 0.54
N LEU A 102 -3.33 -1.21 1.02
CA LEU A 102 -1.94 -1.25 1.42
C LEU A 102 -1.86 -1.27 2.94
N GLU A 103 -1.44 -2.39 3.52
CA GLU A 103 -1.27 -2.53 4.97
C GLU A 103 0.14 -2.09 5.35
N LEU A 104 0.25 -1.03 6.15
CA LEU A 104 1.51 -0.44 6.61
C LEU A 104 1.88 -0.90 8.04
N GLY A 105 1.22 -1.94 8.53
CA GLY A 105 1.41 -2.48 9.88
C GLY A 105 0.98 -1.49 10.96
N ALA A 106 1.89 -1.18 11.90
CA ALA A 106 1.61 -0.26 13.00
C ALA A 106 1.33 1.18 12.55
N ARG A 107 1.64 1.53 11.29
CA ARG A 107 1.34 2.84 10.69
C ARG A 107 -0.07 2.93 10.12
N GLY A 108 -0.77 1.80 10.06
CA GLY A 108 -2.17 1.72 9.63
C GLY A 108 -2.30 1.25 8.19
N ARG A 109 -3.22 1.82 7.41
CA ARG A 109 -3.54 1.34 6.05
C ARG A 109 -4.11 2.42 5.14
N CYS A 110 -3.97 2.20 3.84
CA CYS A 110 -4.60 3.01 2.79
C CYS A 110 -5.45 2.14 1.88
N LEU A 111 -6.69 2.55 1.60
CA LEU A 111 -7.63 1.87 0.72
C LEU A 111 -7.94 2.73 -0.50
N TYR A 112 -7.92 2.11 -1.66
CA TYR A 112 -8.11 2.75 -2.96
C TYR A 112 -9.14 2.01 -3.79
N SER A 113 -9.89 2.75 -4.59
CA SER A 113 -10.54 2.19 -5.78
C SER A 113 -9.52 2.17 -6.90
N ILE A 114 -9.51 1.10 -7.68
CA ILE A 114 -8.49 0.89 -8.70
C ILE A 114 -9.06 0.49 -10.05
N LYS A 115 -8.30 0.70 -11.11
CA LYS A 115 -8.50 0.09 -12.41
C LYS A 115 -7.31 -0.82 -12.72
N PRO A 116 -7.48 -2.14 -12.62
CA PRO A 116 -6.42 -3.09 -12.93
C PRO A 116 -6.22 -3.27 -14.45
N HIS A 117 -4.97 -3.39 -14.87
CA HIS A 117 -4.52 -3.58 -16.25
C HIS A 117 -3.49 -4.71 -16.31
N SER A 118 -3.68 -5.66 -17.23
CA SER A 118 -2.66 -6.69 -17.48
C SER A 118 -1.46 -6.06 -18.17
N MET A 119 -0.27 -6.34 -17.66
CA MET A 119 0.98 -5.87 -18.26
C MET A 119 1.42 -6.81 -19.38
N PHE A 120 1.98 -6.25 -20.46
CA PHE A 120 2.50 -7.02 -21.60
C PHE A 120 3.62 -7.98 -21.18
N THR A 121 4.51 -7.54 -20.30
CA THR A 121 5.64 -8.32 -19.76
C THR A 121 5.23 -9.34 -18.70
N GLY A 122 3.94 -9.45 -18.40
CA GLY A 122 3.43 -10.26 -17.30
C GLY A 122 3.21 -9.45 -16.02
N GLY A 123 2.36 -9.98 -15.14
CA GLY A 123 1.91 -9.26 -13.95
C GLY A 123 0.77 -8.27 -14.19
N ILE A 124 0.48 -7.45 -13.18
CA ILE A 124 -0.66 -6.56 -13.16
C ILE A 124 -0.27 -5.17 -12.68
N GLN A 125 -0.79 -4.16 -13.35
CA GLN A 125 -0.78 -2.77 -12.90
C GLN A 125 -2.14 -2.44 -12.29
N LEU A 126 -2.15 -1.75 -11.17
CA LEU A 126 -3.35 -1.30 -10.46
C LEU A 126 -3.34 0.22 -10.47
N ASP A 127 -4.08 0.83 -11.40
CA ASP A 127 -4.17 2.29 -11.49
C ASP A 127 -5.12 2.81 -10.42
N VAL A 128 -4.69 3.77 -9.63
CA VAL A 128 -5.50 4.40 -8.58
C VAL A 128 -6.49 5.37 -9.19
N VAL A 129 -7.78 5.10 -8.98
CA VAL A 129 -8.88 5.97 -9.42
C VAL A 129 -9.17 7.01 -8.33
N GLU A 130 -9.37 6.54 -7.10
CA GLU A 130 -9.73 7.37 -5.94
C GLU A 130 -9.20 6.74 -4.64
N VAL A 131 -8.94 7.61 -3.65
CA VAL A 131 -8.65 7.20 -2.27
C VAL A 131 -9.99 7.02 -1.54
N LEU A 132 -10.23 5.84 -0.97
CA LEU A 132 -11.48 5.49 -0.31
C LEU A 132 -11.42 5.66 1.20
N GLU A 133 -10.32 5.21 1.81
CA GLU A 133 -10.10 5.28 3.25
C GLU A 133 -8.61 5.45 3.49
N GLU A 134 -8.26 6.28 4.47
CA GLU A 134 -6.92 6.40 5.00
C GLU A 134 -7.03 6.29 6.52
N ASP A 135 -6.48 5.22 7.08
CA ASP A 135 -6.23 5.11 8.51
C ASP A 135 -4.71 5.13 8.67
N LEU A 136 -4.11 6.28 8.34
CA LEU A 136 -2.73 6.54 8.74
C LEU A 136 -2.80 6.94 10.20
N ARG A 137 -2.33 6.06 11.09
CA ARG A 137 -2.32 6.38 12.52
C ARG A 137 -1.50 7.65 12.68
N ALA A 138 -2.20 8.72 13.06
CA ALA A 138 -1.71 10.09 13.08
C ALA A 138 -0.21 10.11 13.38
N SER A 139 0.57 10.55 12.39
CA SER A 139 2.00 10.81 12.48
C SER A 139 2.27 11.29 13.88
N ARG A 140 2.93 10.43 14.69
CA ARG A 140 3.11 10.63 16.13
C ARG A 140 3.34 12.10 16.37
N THR A 141 2.37 12.70 17.05
CA THR A 141 2.47 14.02 17.65
C THR A 141 3.88 14.11 18.19
N LEU A 142 4.70 15.03 17.63
CA LEU A 142 5.88 15.47 18.34
C LEU A 142 5.40 15.76 19.77
N PRO A 143 6.07 15.25 20.82
CA PRO A 143 5.67 15.61 22.17
C PRO A 143 5.65 17.14 22.21
N PRO A 144 4.56 17.77 22.70
CA PRO A 144 4.63 19.18 23.01
C PRO A 144 5.74 19.34 24.04
N GLN A 145 6.87 19.89 23.63
CA GLN A 145 7.78 20.54 24.57
C GLN A 145 7.07 21.82 25.02
N GLN A 146 6.05 21.67 25.87
CA GLN A 146 5.57 22.74 26.73
C GLN A 146 6.66 22.96 27.79
N LEU A 147 7.36 24.09 27.69
CA LEU A 147 7.06 25.36 28.36
C LEU A 147 7.57 25.37 29.80
N ASP A 148 8.59 26.21 30.01
CA ASP A 148 8.95 26.95 31.22
C ASP A 148 8.76 26.31 32.60
N LYS A 149 9.89 26.10 33.28
CA LYS A 149 9.96 26.37 34.72
C LYS A 149 10.79 27.64 34.94
N PRO A 150 10.20 28.76 35.39
CA PRO A 150 11.02 29.81 35.98
C PRO A 150 11.62 29.26 37.28
N ARG A 151 12.95 29.25 37.37
CA ARG A 151 13.66 29.03 38.63
C ARG A 151 13.35 30.21 39.55
N ILE A 152 12.39 30.04 40.45
CA ILE A 152 12.32 30.84 41.67
C ILE A 152 13.20 30.10 42.68
N HIS A 153 14.32 30.71 43.06
CA HIS A 153 15.04 30.34 44.28
C HIS A 153 14.88 31.48 45.31
N PRO A 154 14.61 31.14 46.58
CA PRO A 154 14.63 32.09 47.70
C PRO A 154 16.05 32.52 48.07
#